data_AF-A0A6B3CJ59-F1
#
_entry.id   AF-A0A6B3CJ59-F1
#
_cell.length_a   1.000
_cell.length_b   1.000
_cell.length_c   1.000
_cell.angle_alpha   90.00
_cell.angle_beta   90.00
_cell.angle_gamma   90.00
#
_symmetry.space_group_name_H-M   'P 1'
#
loop_
_entity.id
_entity.type
_entity.pdbx_description
1 polymer ?
#
loop_
_entity_poly.entity_id
_entity_poly.type
_entity_poly.pdbx_seq_one_letter_code
_entity_poly.pdbx_strand_id
1 'polypeptide(L)'
;IFSLAGAAPSNSNAQPWQVEVVSGAARRRLADALRSAHAEGRTSVDFPYSEEMYAPVHQTRRAAFGAELYGALGIGPDDHPARAAYDAESLGFYGAPHAAFL
;
A
#
# COMPACT_ATOMS: atom_id res chain seq x y z
N ILE A 1 -14.73 11.23 10.21
CA ILE A 1 -13.31 10.81 10.05
C ILE A 1 -12.50 11.91 9.37
N PHE A 2 -12.71 12.19 8.08
CA PHE A 2 -11.90 13.17 7.33
C PHE A 2 -11.89 14.59 7.90
N SER A 3 -13.04 15.12 8.35
CA SER A 3 -13.09 16.46 8.97
C SER A 3 -12.22 16.56 10.23
N LEU A 4 -12.15 15.48 11.03
CA LEU A 4 -11.30 15.44 12.22
C LEU A 4 -9.82 15.28 11.84
N ALA A 5 -9.52 14.47 10.82
CA ALA A 5 -8.15 14.31 10.30
C ALA A 5 -7.59 15.64 9.76
N GLY A 6 -8.44 16.49 9.17
CA GLY A 6 -8.06 17.83 8.72
C GLY A 6 -7.60 18.79 9.82
N ALA A 7 -7.85 18.47 11.10
CA ALA A 7 -7.35 19.25 12.23
C ALA A 7 -5.89 18.91 12.62
N ALA A 8 -5.22 18.00 11.90
CA ALA A 8 -3.80 17.74 12.11
C ALA A 8 -2.98 19.03 11.88
N PRO A 9 -1.97 19.32 12.73
CA PRO A 9 -1.11 20.48 12.52
C PRO A 9 -0.19 20.26 11.32
N SER A 10 0.26 21.36 10.70
CA SER A 10 1.27 21.34 9.62
C SER A 10 2.19 22.55 9.73
N ASN A 11 3.38 22.47 9.12
CA ASN A 11 4.30 23.60 9.06
C ASN A 11 3.59 24.83 8.50
N SER A 12 3.60 25.94 9.24
CA SER A 12 2.88 27.18 8.92
C SER A 12 1.38 26.99 8.62
N ASN A 13 0.75 25.95 9.16
CA ASN A 13 -0.63 25.54 8.86
C ASN A 13 -0.94 25.39 7.35
N ALA A 14 0.07 25.01 6.55
CA ALA A 14 -0.03 24.93 5.10
C ALA A 14 -1.04 23.87 4.61
N GLN A 15 -1.36 22.87 5.44
CA GLN A 15 -2.30 21.78 5.13
C GLN A 15 -2.04 21.17 3.74
N PRO A 16 -0.82 20.64 3.49
CA PRO A 16 -0.38 20.26 2.15
C PRO A 16 -1.11 19.02 1.58
N TRP A 17 -1.92 18.34 2.39
CA TRP A 17 -2.62 17.12 2.01
C TRP A 17 -3.78 17.40 1.05
N GLN A 18 -3.82 16.64 -0.05
CA GLN A 18 -5.02 16.46 -0.88
C GLN A 18 -5.41 15.00 -0.79
N VAL A 19 -6.67 14.73 -0.40
CA VAL A 19 -7.14 13.36 -0.18
C VAL A 19 -8.22 13.01 -1.19
N GLU A 20 -7.94 12.04 -2.05
CA GLU A 20 -8.90 11.50 -3.02
C GLU A 20 -9.52 10.22 -2.44
N VAL A 21 -10.84 10.22 -2.21
CA VAL A 21 -11.56 9.08 -1.63
C VAL A 21 -12.42 8.40 -2.70
N VAL A 22 -12.18 7.11 -2.93
CA VAL A 22 -12.93 6.33 -3.92
C VAL A 22 -13.81 5.28 -3.24
N SER A 23 -15.00 5.08 -3.80
CA SER A 23 -16.01 4.13 -3.32
C SER A 23 -16.73 3.47 -4.50
N GLY A 24 -17.48 2.40 -4.23
CA GLY A 24 -18.44 1.82 -5.19
C GLY A 24 -17.81 1.47 -6.55
N ALA A 25 -18.46 1.90 -7.63
CA ALA A 25 -18.02 1.58 -8.99
C ALA A 25 -16.67 2.21 -9.36
N ALA A 26 -16.38 3.42 -8.88
CA ALA A 26 -15.10 4.09 -9.14
C ALA A 26 -13.93 3.33 -8.49
N ARG A 27 -14.10 2.90 -7.23
CA ARG A 27 -13.13 2.06 -6.53
C ARG A 27 -12.86 0.75 -7.25
N ARG A 28 -13.91 0.07 -7.76
CA ARG A 28 -13.74 -1.19 -8.52
C ARG A 28 -12.91 -0.97 -9.80
N ARG A 29 -13.27 0.03 -10.61
CA ARG A 29 -12.49 0.37 -11.82
C ARG A 29 -11.04 0.72 -11.50
N LEU A 30 -10.79 1.41 -10.40
CA LEU A 30 -9.43 1.73 -9.98
C LEU A 30 -8.64 0.49 -9.59
N ALA A 31 -9.22 -0.42 -8.78
CA ALA A 31 -8.60 -1.68 -8.44
C ALA A 31 -8.26 -2.53 -9.68
N ASP A 32 -9.19 -2.60 -10.64
CA ASP A 32 -8.98 -3.32 -11.90
C ASP A 32 -7.80 -2.71 -12.69
N ALA A 33 -7.77 -1.37 -12.81
CA ALA A 33 -6.69 -0.66 -13.50
C ALA A 33 -5.32 -0.86 -12.84
N LEU A 34 -5.26 -0.86 -11.49
CA LEU A 34 -4.03 -1.13 -10.74
C LEU A 34 -3.53 -2.56 -10.96
N ARG A 35 -4.42 -3.55 -10.93
CA ARG A 35 -4.08 -4.96 -11.20
C ARG A 35 -3.59 -5.15 -12.64
N SER A 36 -4.24 -4.52 -13.62
CA SER A 36 -3.78 -4.54 -15.01
C SER A 36 -2.39 -3.89 -15.16
N ALA A 37 -2.16 -2.73 -14.54
CA ALA A 37 -0.86 -2.06 -14.58
C ALA A 37 0.25 -2.93 -13.95
N HIS A 38 -0.04 -3.60 -12.83
CA HIS A 38 0.88 -4.53 -12.20
C HIS A 38 1.19 -5.74 -13.09
N ALA A 39 0.19 -6.36 -13.69
CA ALA A 39 0.37 -7.50 -14.60
C ALA A 39 1.20 -7.13 -15.85
N GLU A 40 1.09 -5.89 -16.32
CA GLU A 40 1.86 -5.35 -17.44
C GLU A 40 3.25 -4.83 -17.03
N GLY A 41 3.62 -4.88 -15.75
CA GLY A 41 4.88 -4.36 -15.23
C GLY A 41 5.03 -2.83 -15.35
N ARG A 42 3.90 -2.11 -15.46
CA ARG A 42 3.89 -0.65 -15.59
C ARG A 42 4.02 0.02 -14.23
N THR A 43 5.22 0.50 -13.93
CA THR A 43 5.51 1.30 -12.73
C THR A 43 5.58 2.78 -13.07
N SER A 44 4.88 3.61 -12.30
CA SER A 44 4.85 5.08 -12.45
C SER A 44 4.89 5.77 -11.08
N VAL A 45 5.87 5.41 -10.26
CA VAL A 45 5.99 5.95 -8.89
C VAL A 45 6.51 7.39 -8.93
N ASP A 46 5.87 8.29 -8.18
CA ASP A 46 6.30 9.70 -8.09
C ASP A 46 7.58 9.86 -7.25
N PHE A 47 7.77 8.96 -6.28
CA PHE A 47 8.94 8.93 -5.39
C PHE A 47 9.71 7.62 -5.57
N PRO A 48 10.98 7.66 -6.01
CA PRO A 48 11.77 6.45 -6.20
C PRO A 48 12.01 5.74 -4.86
N TYR A 49 11.98 4.41 -4.88
CA TYR A 49 12.27 3.54 -3.74
C TYR A 49 13.65 2.88 -3.89
N SER A 50 14.41 2.78 -2.81
CA SER A 50 15.69 2.07 -2.78
C SER A 50 15.81 1.27 -1.49
N GLU A 51 16.28 0.03 -1.59
CA GLU A 51 16.59 -0.81 -0.43
C GLU A 51 17.67 -0.21 0.48
N GLU A 52 18.57 0.60 -0.10
CA GLU A 52 19.66 1.26 0.62
C GLU A 52 19.17 2.35 1.58
N MET A 53 17.90 2.76 1.51
CA MET A 53 17.32 3.75 2.42
C MET A 53 17.19 3.23 3.87
N TYR A 54 17.28 1.91 4.08
CA TYR A 54 17.11 1.30 5.39
C TYR A 54 18.44 1.02 6.06
N ALA A 55 18.69 1.69 7.20
CA ALA A 55 19.75 1.30 8.13
C ALA A 55 19.53 -0.15 8.65
N PRO A 56 20.57 -0.84 9.14
CA PRO A 56 20.50 -2.25 9.54
C PRO A 56 19.35 -2.57 10.52
N VAL A 57 19.11 -1.70 11.50
CA VAL A 57 18.01 -1.87 12.47
C VAL A 57 16.63 -1.86 11.80
N HIS A 58 16.44 -1.09 10.73
CA HIS A 58 15.19 -1.02 10.00
C HIS A 58 14.98 -2.25 9.12
N GLN A 59 16.06 -2.80 8.55
CA GLN A 59 16.02 -4.07 7.82
C GLN A 59 15.60 -5.22 8.73
N THR A 60 16.16 -5.30 9.95
CA THR A 60 15.76 -6.30 10.95
C THR A 60 14.28 -6.21 11.30
N ARG A 61 13.77 -4.99 11.53
CA ARG A 61 12.34 -4.76 11.82
C ARG A 61 11.45 -5.16 10.64
N ARG A 62 11.84 -4.83 9.41
CA ARG A 62 11.10 -5.18 8.20
C ARG A 62 11.05 -6.69 7.98
N ALA A 63 12.16 -7.38 8.22
CA ALA A 63 12.23 -8.83 8.17
C ALA A 63 11.32 -9.50 9.22
N ALA A 64 11.35 -9.01 10.47
CA ALA A 64 10.47 -9.49 11.53
C ALA A 64 8.98 -9.29 11.19
N PHE A 65 8.62 -8.10 10.70
CA PHE A 65 7.25 -7.83 10.24
C PHE A 65 6.80 -8.80 9.15
N GLY A 66 7.64 -8.99 8.12
CA GLY A 66 7.32 -9.93 7.03
C GLY A 66 7.13 -11.36 7.54
N ALA A 67 7.98 -11.82 8.47
CA ALA A 67 7.86 -13.14 9.07
C ALA A 67 6.55 -13.32 9.83
N GLU A 68 6.14 -12.34 10.64
CA GLU A 68 4.87 -12.38 11.37
C GLU A 68 3.66 -12.32 10.42
N LEU A 69 3.67 -11.41 9.45
CA LEU A 69 2.58 -11.25 8.48
C LEU A 69 2.37 -12.53 7.66
N TYR A 70 3.43 -13.04 7.02
CA TYR A 70 3.33 -14.23 6.19
C TYR A 70 3.04 -15.48 7.03
N GLY A 71 3.61 -15.58 8.23
CA GLY A 71 3.30 -16.64 9.18
C GLY A 71 1.82 -16.69 9.54
N ALA A 72 1.20 -15.53 9.81
CA ALA A 72 -0.24 -15.45 10.10
C ALA A 72 -1.12 -15.84 8.90
N LEU A 73 -0.63 -15.62 7.68
CA LEU A 73 -1.31 -16.00 6.44
C LEU A 73 -1.06 -17.46 6.02
N GLY A 74 -0.20 -18.19 6.76
CA GLY A 74 0.22 -19.55 6.39
C GLY A 74 1.11 -19.60 5.14
N ILE A 75 1.73 -18.48 4.77
CA ILE A 75 2.59 -18.36 3.59
C ILE A 75 4.04 -18.62 4.00
N GLY A 76 4.64 -19.67 3.43
CA GLY A 76 6.03 -20.04 3.71
C GLY A 76 7.07 -19.03 3.21
N PRO A 77 8.32 -19.08 3.72
CA PRO A 77 9.41 -18.21 3.29
C PRO A 77 9.74 -18.32 1.79
N ASP A 78 9.56 -19.50 1.21
CA ASP A 78 9.88 -19.83 -0.18
C ASP A 78 8.64 -19.96 -1.09
N ASP A 79 7.44 -19.68 -0.55
CA ASP A 79 6.19 -19.73 -1.32
C ASP A 79 5.98 -18.43 -2.10
N HIS A 80 6.85 -18.22 -3.09
CA HIS A 80 6.79 -17.05 -3.97
C HIS A 80 5.43 -16.90 -4.69
N PRO A 81 4.77 -17.97 -5.18
CA PRO A 81 3.45 -17.84 -5.78
C PRO A 81 2.38 -17.33 -4.81
N ALA A 82 2.32 -17.84 -3.57
CA ALA A 82 1.33 -17.37 -2.60
C ALA A 82 1.59 -15.92 -2.17
N ARG A 83 2.86 -15.52 -2.04
CA ARG A 83 3.23 -14.11 -1.80
C ARG A 83 2.78 -13.20 -2.94
N ALA A 84 3.07 -13.57 -4.18
CA ALA A 84 2.66 -12.79 -5.35
C ALA A 84 1.13 -12.68 -5.45
N ALA A 85 0.40 -13.75 -5.11
CA ALA A 85 -1.06 -13.71 -5.06
C ALA A 85 -1.59 -12.77 -3.97
N TYR A 86 -0.97 -12.79 -2.77
CA TYR A 86 -1.30 -11.86 -1.70
C TYR A 86 -1.01 -10.39 -2.08
N ASP A 87 0.14 -10.13 -2.72
CA ASP A 87 0.50 -8.81 -3.22
C ASP A 87 -0.50 -8.32 -4.27
N ALA A 88 -0.97 -9.20 -5.17
CA ALA A 88 -2.01 -8.85 -6.13
C ALA A 88 -3.34 -8.48 -5.44
N GLU A 89 -3.70 -9.15 -4.34
CA GLU A 89 -4.89 -8.80 -3.54
C GLU A 89 -4.79 -7.42 -2.88
N SER A 90 -3.58 -6.98 -2.52
CA SER A 90 -3.36 -5.64 -1.97
C SER A 90 -3.80 -4.53 -2.94
N LEU A 91 -3.67 -4.74 -4.26
CA LEU A 91 -4.12 -3.82 -5.31
C LEU A 91 -5.65 -3.76 -5.43
N GLY A 92 -6.33 -4.76 -4.87
CA GLY A 92 -7.78 -4.74 -4.63
C GLY A 92 -8.16 -4.15 -3.27
N PHE A 93 -7.26 -3.40 -2.62
CA PHE A 93 -7.44 -2.79 -1.31
C PHE A 93 -7.89 -3.79 -0.22
N TYR A 94 -7.46 -5.06 -0.32
CA TYR A 94 -7.86 -6.15 0.56
C TYR A 94 -9.39 -6.32 0.71
N GLY A 95 -10.16 -5.96 -0.33
CA GLY A 95 -11.62 -6.03 -0.31
C GLY A 95 -12.32 -4.86 0.40
N ALA A 96 -11.59 -3.85 0.90
CA ALA A 96 -12.19 -2.71 1.59
C ALA A 96 -13.14 -1.90 0.67
N PRO A 97 -14.33 -1.47 1.14
CA PRO A 97 -15.32 -0.77 0.29
C PRO A 97 -14.89 0.64 -0.14
N HIS A 98 -13.87 1.20 0.52
CA HIS A 98 -13.34 2.54 0.32
C HIS A 98 -11.81 2.50 0.28
N ALA A 99 -11.20 3.41 -0.47
CA ALA A 99 -9.76 3.69 -0.42
C ALA A 99 -9.54 5.21 -0.43
N ALA A 100 -8.53 5.67 0.30
CA ALA A 100 -8.11 7.07 0.34
C ALA A 100 -6.66 7.17 -0.15
N PHE A 101 -6.40 8.05 -1.10
CA PHE A 101 -5.09 8.34 -1.65
C PHE A 101 -4.63 9.70 -1.12
N LEU A 102 -3.39 9.77 -0.63
CA LEU A 102 -2.75 10.93 0.00
C LEU A 102 -1.35 11.09 -0.58
#